data_AF-W2X9T2-F1
#
_entry.id   AF-W2X9T2-F1
#
_cell.length_a   1.000
_cell.length_b   1.000
_cell.length_c   1.000
_cell.angle_alpha   90.00
_cell.angle_beta   90.00
_cell.angle_gamma   90.00
#
_symmetry.space_group_name_H-M   'P 1'
#
loop_
_entity.id
_entity.type
_entity.pdbx_description
1 polymer ?
#
loop_
_entity_poly.entity_id
_entity_poly.type
_entity_poly.pdbx_seq_one_letter_code
_entity_poly.pdbx_strand_id
1 'polypeptide(L)'
;MSEDSVAQLEDASDEDEYVVRVLALVAGYYGHTYFDKQPLHNSILTGSDWVAELIEGNPTRMFRSYRMTKPVFRRFCATLDNADRQTLRRHV
;
A
#
# COMPACT_ATOMS: atom_id res chain seq x y z
N MET A 1 4.22 51.00 38.21
CA MET A 1 3.10 50.07 37.95
C MET A 1 3.68 49.03 37.02
N SER A 2 3.81 47.81 37.52
CA SER A 2 4.81 46.80 37.12
C SER A 2 4.65 46.28 35.70
N GLU A 3 5.80 46.05 35.07
CA GLU A 3 6.02 45.51 33.73
C GLU A 3 5.77 43.98 33.65
N ASP A 4 4.98 43.42 34.56
CA ASP A 4 4.77 41.96 34.75
C ASP A 4 3.87 41.29 33.70
N SER A 5 3.54 41.96 32.60
CA SER A 5 2.61 41.41 31.59
C SER A 5 3.29 40.84 30.34
N VAL A 6 4.62 40.93 30.23
CA VAL A 6 5.36 40.59 28.98
C VAL A 6 6.32 39.41 29.15
N ALA A 7 6.20 38.62 30.22
CA ALA A 7 7.13 37.50 30.51
C ALA A 7 6.53 36.10 30.32
N GLN A 8 5.44 35.95 29.56
CA GLN A 8 4.77 34.66 29.35
C GLN A 8 4.97 34.03 27.96
N LEU A 9 5.88 34.57 27.12
CA LEU A 9 6.04 34.09 25.74
C LEU A 9 7.43 33.54 25.38
N GLU A 10 8.37 33.44 26.32
CA GLU A 10 9.72 32.96 26.02
C GLU A 10 10.19 31.95 27.07
N ASP A 11 9.69 30.71 26.99
CA ASP A 11 10.50 29.49 27.19
C ASP A 11 9.65 28.27 26.78
N ALA A 12 9.61 27.96 25.48
CA ALA A 12 9.23 26.60 25.09
C ALA A 12 10.39 25.71 25.58
N SER A 13 10.14 24.82 26.53
CA SER A 13 11.20 23.99 27.09
C SER A 13 11.82 23.14 25.96
N ASP A 14 13.08 22.75 26.10
CA ASP A 14 13.75 21.87 25.12
C ASP A 14 12.95 20.59 24.85
N GLU A 15 12.18 20.13 25.84
CA GLU A 15 11.24 19.01 25.73
C GLU A 15 10.05 19.33 24.80
N ASP A 16 9.50 20.53 24.85
CA ASP A 16 8.42 20.97 23.96
C ASP A 16 8.93 21.07 22.51
N GLU A 17 10.16 21.56 22.31
CA GLU A 17 10.78 21.56 20.97
C GLU A 17 11.00 20.13 20.44
N TYR A 18 11.48 19.23 21.30
CA TYR A 18 11.66 17.82 20.95
C TYR A 18 10.33 17.15 20.57
N VAL A 19 9.28 17.36 21.37
CA VAL A 19 7.93 16.83 21.10
C VAL A 19 7.39 17.36 19.77
N VAL A 20 7.54 18.67 19.49
CA VAL A 20 7.11 19.26 18.21
C VAL A 20 7.86 18.63 17.03
N ARG A 21 9.18 18.40 17.15
CA ARG A 21 9.96 17.73 16.10
C ARG A 21 9.49 16.30 15.86
N VAL A 22 9.21 15.53 16.92
CA VAL A 22 8.67 14.17 16.80
C VAL A 22 7.30 14.18 16.14
N LEU A 23 6.40 15.07 16.56
CA LEU A 23 5.07 15.22 15.96
C LEU A 23 5.15 15.58 14.48
N ALA A 24 6.04 16.50 14.10
CA ALA A 24 6.27 16.87 12.71
C ALA A 24 6.77 15.69 11.87
N LEU A 25 7.68 14.87 12.42
CA LEU A 25 8.22 13.70 11.74
C LEU A 25 7.16 12.61 11.55
N VAL A 26 6.35 12.35 12.60
CA VAL A 26 5.22 11.41 12.52
C VAL A 26 4.16 11.90 11.54
N ALA A 27 3.80 13.18 11.59
CA ALA A 27 2.85 13.78 10.65
C ALA A 27 3.36 13.72 9.21
N GLY A 28 4.65 13.99 8.99
CA GLY A 28 5.30 13.86 7.68
C GLY A 28 5.31 12.42 7.17
N TYR A 29 5.67 11.45 8.02
CA TYR A 29 5.64 10.02 7.67
C TYR A 29 4.22 9.55 7.35
N TYR A 30 3.23 9.94 8.16
CA TYR A 30 1.83 9.62 7.92
C TYR A 30 1.31 10.28 6.64
N GLY A 31 1.65 11.55 6.44
CA GLY A 31 1.45 12.32 5.21
C GLY A 31 1.90 11.55 3.97
N HIS A 32 3.17 11.18 3.94
CA HIS A 32 3.76 10.45 2.82
C HIS A 32 3.16 9.05 2.66
N THR A 33 2.88 8.34 3.75
CA THR A 33 2.39 6.95 3.67
C THR A 33 0.93 6.86 3.21
N TYR A 34 0.08 7.82 3.62
CA TYR A 34 -1.37 7.71 3.47
C TYR A 34 -2.00 8.76 2.54
N PHE A 35 -1.42 9.94 2.42
CA PHE A 35 -1.93 11.01 1.57
C PHE A 35 -1.22 11.07 0.21
N ASP A 36 0.09 10.84 0.16
CA ASP A 36 0.86 10.73 -1.09
C ASP A 36 0.66 9.34 -1.73
N LYS A 37 -0.58 9.08 -2.16
CA LYS A 37 -0.94 7.82 -2.80
C LYS A 37 -0.37 7.77 -4.21
N GLN A 38 0.70 7.02 -4.37
CA GLN A 38 1.18 6.62 -5.69
C GLN A 38 0.18 5.67 -6.35
N PRO A 39 -0.13 5.84 -7.66
CA PRO A 39 -1.01 4.94 -8.38
C PRO A 39 -0.42 3.51 -8.37
N LEU A 40 -1.09 2.61 -7.65
CA LEU A 40 -0.64 1.23 -7.44
C LEU A 40 -0.68 0.39 -8.74
N HIS A 41 -1.54 0.78 -9.68
CA HIS A 41 -1.75 0.12 -10.96
C HIS A 41 -1.50 1.09 -12.11
N ASN A 42 -0.23 1.30 -12.44
CA ASN A 42 0.20 2.15 -13.56
C ASN A 42 0.37 1.38 -14.88
N SER A 43 -0.02 0.10 -14.93
CA SER A 43 0.02 -0.66 -16.19
C SER A 43 -1.17 -0.25 -17.04
N ILE A 44 -0.89 0.10 -18.31
CA ILE A 44 -1.92 0.34 -19.33
C ILE A 44 -2.50 -0.99 -19.87
N LEU A 45 -1.85 -2.11 -19.56
CA LEU A 45 -2.28 -3.42 -20.03
C LEU A 45 -3.56 -3.85 -19.31
N THR A 46 -4.39 -4.60 -20.02
CA THR A 46 -5.62 -5.18 -19.48
C THR A 46 -5.74 -6.65 -19.93
N GLY A 47 -6.68 -7.38 -19.34
CA GLY A 47 -6.97 -8.77 -19.75
C GLY A 47 -5.76 -9.70 -19.66
N SER A 48 -5.53 -10.48 -20.72
CA SER A 48 -4.44 -11.47 -20.80
C SER A 48 -3.05 -10.84 -20.67
N ASP A 49 -2.86 -9.67 -21.27
CA ASP A 49 -1.55 -9.03 -21.36
C ASP A 49 -1.13 -8.50 -19.99
N TRP A 50 -2.10 -7.99 -19.22
CA TRP A 50 -1.88 -7.62 -17.83
C TRP A 50 -1.56 -8.84 -16.94
N VAL A 51 -2.26 -9.96 -17.15
CA VAL A 51 -1.97 -11.20 -16.40
C VAL A 51 -0.57 -11.72 -16.73
N ALA A 52 -0.15 -11.65 -17.99
CA ALA A 52 1.21 -12.02 -18.40
C ALA A 52 2.26 -11.12 -17.72
N GLU A 53 2.08 -9.79 -17.75
CA GLU A 53 2.93 -8.85 -17.01
C GLU A 53 3.00 -9.19 -15.52
N LEU A 54 1.86 -9.54 -14.91
CA LEU A 54 1.80 -9.86 -13.48
C LEU A 54 2.54 -11.16 -13.13
N ILE A 55 2.50 -12.15 -14.03
CA ILE A 55 3.18 -13.44 -13.87
C ILE A 55 4.69 -13.30 -14.11
N GLU A 56 5.12 -12.49 -15.07
CA GLU A 56 6.53 -12.32 -15.43
C GLU A 56 7.23 -11.27 -14.56
N GLY A 57 6.52 -10.20 -14.20
CA GLY A 57 7.04 -9.04 -13.50
C GLY A 57 7.34 -9.24 -12.01
N ASN A 58 7.37 -8.14 -11.24
CA ASN A 58 7.79 -8.18 -9.85
C ASN A 58 6.83 -9.03 -8.98
N PRO A 59 7.32 -10.04 -8.21
CA PRO A 59 6.48 -10.90 -7.37
C PRO A 59 5.67 -10.15 -6.30
N THR A 60 6.16 -8.99 -5.84
CA THR A 60 5.44 -8.12 -4.92
C THR A 60 4.15 -7.57 -5.54
N ARG A 61 4.11 -7.35 -6.86
CA ARG A 61 2.87 -6.89 -7.54
C ARG A 61 1.77 -7.93 -7.50
N MET A 62 2.12 -9.20 -7.72
CA MET A 62 1.15 -10.30 -7.65
C MET A 62 0.63 -10.48 -6.21
N PHE A 63 1.51 -10.40 -5.21
CA PHE A 63 1.08 -10.46 -3.82
C PHE A 63 0.21 -9.26 -3.42
N ARG A 64 0.52 -8.05 -3.90
CA ARG A 64 -0.30 -6.87 -3.62
C ARG A 64 -1.68 -6.94 -4.28
N SER A 65 -1.75 -7.45 -5.51
CA SER A 65 -3.00 -7.49 -6.29
C SER A 65 -3.91 -8.64 -5.88
N TYR A 66 -3.35 -9.84 -5.70
CA TYR A 66 -4.13 -11.07 -5.48
C TYR A 66 -3.91 -11.70 -4.10
N ARG A 67 -3.00 -11.16 -3.27
CA ARG A 67 -2.60 -11.76 -1.98
C ARG A 67 -2.06 -13.19 -2.12
N MET A 68 -1.54 -13.50 -3.30
CA MET A 68 -0.97 -14.80 -3.65
C MET A 68 0.45 -14.65 -4.19
N THR A 69 1.26 -15.68 -3.99
CA THR A 69 2.55 -15.80 -4.67
C THR A 69 2.33 -16.37 -6.08
N LYS A 70 3.27 -16.12 -7.01
CA LYS A 70 3.19 -16.62 -8.39
C LYS A 70 2.90 -18.14 -8.49
N PRO A 71 3.56 -19.01 -7.69
CA PRO A 71 3.27 -20.45 -7.74
C PRO A 71 1.86 -20.79 -7.28
N VAL A 72 1.36 -20.12 -6.24
CA VAL A 72 0.00 -20.33 -5.71
C VAL A 72 -1.05 -19.90 -6.73
N PHE A 73 -0.85 -18.74 -7.37
CA PHE A 73 -1.73 -18.24 -8.42
C PHE A 73 -1.81 -19.20 -9.61
N ARG A 74 -0.66 -19.70 -10.10
CA ARG A 74 -0.64 -20.70 -11.19
C ARG A 74 -1.38 -21.98 -10.85
N ARG A 75 -1.20 -22.47 -9.61
CA ARG A 75 -1.90 -23.67 -9.14
C ARG A 75 -3.41 -23.43 -9.06
N PHE A 76 -3.82 -22.26 -8.58
CA PHE A 76 -5.21 -21.85 -8.55
C PHE A 76 -5.84 -21.84 -9.95
N CYS A 77 -5.18 -21.24 -10.94
CA CYS A 77 -5.64 -21.26 -12.33
C CYS A 77 -5.79 -22.69 -12.89
N ALA A 78 -4.81 -23.57 -12.63
CA ALA A 78 -4.89 -24.96 -13.06
C ALA A 78 -6.05 -25.72 -12.39
N THR A 79 -6.33 -25.45 -11.11
CA THR A 79 -7.48 -26.03 -10.41
C THR A 79 -8.80 -25.56 -11.02
N LEU A 80 -8.91 -24.28 -11.36
CA LEU A 80 -10.11 -23.74 -12.01
C LEU A 80 -10.35 -24.35 -13.39
N ASP A 81 -9.32 -24.43 -14.25
CA ASP A 81 -9.42 -25.06 -15.58
C ASP A 81 -9.85 -26.53 -15.47
N ASN A 82 -9.30 -27.27 -14.51
CA ASN A 82 -9.71 -28.65 -14.26
C ASN A 82 -11.17 -28.76 -13.78
N ALA A 83 -11.63 -27.84 -12.94
CA ALA A 83 -13.02 -27.82 -12.47
C ALA A 83 -14.01 -27.46 -13.59
N ASP A 84 -13.64 -26.51 -14.46
CA ASP A 84 -14.46 -26.10 -15.61
C ASP A 84 -14.65 -27.27 -16.60
N ARG A 85 -13.56 -27.97 -16.94
CA ARG A 85 -13.61 -29.18 -17.78
C ARG A 85 -14.47 -30.29 -17.19
N GLN A 86 -14.46 -30.45 -15.87
CA GLN A 86 -15.30 -31.44 -15.19
C GLN A 86 -16.78 -31.05 -15.21
N THR A 87 -17.09 -29.77 -15.07
CA THR A 87 -18.45 -29.24 -15.17
C THR A 87 -19.00 -29.41 -16.59
N LEU A 88 -18.22 -29.07 -17.61
CA LEU A 88 -18.59 -29.29 -19.02
C LEU A 88 -18.85 -30.77 -19.32
N ARG A 89 -18.06 -31.70 -18.74
CA ARG A 89 -18.27 -33.15 -18.88
C ARG A 89 -19.49 -33.70 -18.14
N ARG A 90 -20.05 -32.97 -17.17
CA ARG A 90 -21.25 -33.36 -16.43
C ARG A 90 -22.56 -32.91 -17.11
N HIS A 91 -22.47 -32.00 -18.08
CA HIS A 91 -23.61 -31.44 -18.80
C HIS A 91 -23.73 -31.93 -20.25
N VAL A 92 -22.88 -32.88 -20.65
CA VAL A 92 -22.97 -33.68 -21.89
C VAL A 92 -23.38 -35.09 -21.52
#